data_AF-A0A919TZA6-F1
#
_entry.id   AF-A0A919TZA6-F1
#
_cell.length_a   1.000
_cell.length_b   1.000
_cell.length_c   1.000
_cell.angle_alpha   90.00
_cell.angle_beta   90.00
_cell.angle_gamma   90.00
#
_symmetry.space_group_name_H-M   'P 1'
#
loop_
_entity.id
_entity.type
_entity.pdbx_description
1 polymer ?
#
loop_
_entity_poly.entity_id
_entity_poly.type
_entity_poly.pdbx_seq_one_letter_code
_entity_poly.pdbx_strand_id
1 'polypeptide(L)'
;MHLSAERLVLVHGSGFQTGPVMNQTPIWMPPQKRGFWSRLTPVQRVQRVGLIAAALILPCCGGLVAIGALTDSSNPGTIDVPVAEQLSGEPSAPPDDTRAGAYDTLTTPAAAPATPTTEAATATPATAPVATVAAATTKTVKVTKAIGFSTKTVEDENLEEGKTRVRTNGVTGVRTRTYQVTLSGGKETGRKLVSDVVTTKPVAKVVAIGTKTAGDSCDPNYEPCVPIASDVDCARGRGNGPAFVDGPIRVIGDDIYDLDRDGDGIACDS
;
A
#
# COMPACT_ATOMS: atom_id res chain seq x y z
N MET A 1 -22.97 63.60 -1.05
CA MET A 1 -23.19 63.49 0.41
C MET A 1 -22.11 62.58 0.97
N HIS A 2 -21.32 63.16 1.88
CA HIS A 2 -20.49 62.53 2.92
C HIS A 2 -19.45 61.47 2.53
N LEU A 3 -18.20 61.98 2.44
CA LEU A 3 -16.96 61.26 2.72
C LEU A 3 -17.09 60.53 4.07
N SER A 4 -16.71 59.24 4.10
CA SER A 4 -16.67 58.45 5.32
C SER A 4 -15.22 58.13 5.70
N ALA A 5 -14.93 58.46 6.95
CA ALA A 5 -13.68 58.52 7.68
C ALA A 5 -12.68 57.36 7.51
N GLU A 6 -11.41 57.76 7.46
CA GLU A 6 -10.23 56.97 7.83
C GLU A 6 -10.40 56.37 9.23
N ARG A 7 -10.21 55.05 9.35
CA ARG A 7 -10.10 54.36 10.63
C ARG A 7 -8.66 53.89 10.82
N LEU A 8 -7.91 54.73 11.51
CA LEU A 8 -6.59 54.49 12.08
C LEU A 8 -6.64 53.22 12.96
N VAL A 9 -6.09 52.10 12.48
CA VAL A 9 -5.88 50.90 13.30
C VAL A 9 -4.46 50.97 13.87
N LEU A 10 -4.37 51.45 15.12
CA LEU A 10 -3.23 51.26 16.00
C LEU A 10 -3.03 49.75 16.24
N VAL A 11 -2.06 49.16 15.55
CA VAL A 11 -1.57 47.82 15.86
C VAL A 11 -0.75 47.93 17.14
N HIS A 12 -1.34 47.48 18.25
CA HIS A 12 -0.66 47.32 19.52
C HIS A 12 0.44 46.27 19.38
N GLY A 13 1.66 46.65 19.79
CA GLY A 13 2.81 45.76 19.91
C GLY A 13 2.53 44.64 20.91
N SER A 14 2.55 43.41 20.42
CA SER A 14 2.56 42.19 21.22
C SER A 14 3.96 42.00 21.81
N GLY A 15 4.01 42.00 23.14
CA GLY A 15 5.21 41.86 23.93
C GLY A 15 5.93 40.53 23.71
N PHE A 16 7.26 40.62 23.61
CA PHE A 16 8.19 39.52 23.79
C PHE A 16 8.06 38.99 25.22
N GLN A 17 7.44 37.82 25.36
CA GLN A 17 7.39 37.10 26.62
C GLN A 17 8.63 36.20 26.72
N THR A 18 9.67 36.71 27.37
CA THR A 18 10.85 35.92 27.75
C THR A 18 10.47 34.93 28.86
N GLY A 19 10.15 33.69 28.48
CA GLY A 19 10.02 32.59 29.42
C GLY A 19 11.38 32.16 30.00
N PRO A 20 11.42 31.61 31.22
CA PRO A 20 12.66 31.15 31.83
C PRO A 20 13.23 29.95 31.05
N VAL A 21 14.52 30.04 30.72
CA VAL A 21 15.33 28.98 30.13
C VAL A 21 15.37 27.80 31.10
N MET A 22 14.58 26.76 30.83
CA MET A 22 14.72 25.50 31.55
C MET A 22 16.04 24.85 31.14
N ASN A 23 16.99 24.92 32.07
CA ASN A 23 18.27 24.23 32.08
C ASN A 23 18.03 22.71 31.98
N GLN A 24 18.14 22.15 30.77
CA GLN A 24 18.04 20.72 30.53
C GLN A 24 19.33 20.05 31.03
N THR A 25 19.23 19.39 32.18
CA THR A 25 20.27 18.47 32.68
C THR A 25 20.48 17.34 31.65
N PRO A 26 21.72 17.01 31.26
CA PRO A 26 21.97 15.92 30.35
C PRO A 26 21.57 14.59 30.99
N ILE A 27 20.60 13.91 30.37
CA ILE A 27 20.21 12.55 30.73
C ILE A 27 21.39 11.63 30.38
N TRP A 28 22.09 11.16 31.40
CA TRP A 28 23.14 10.16 31.26
C TRP A 28 22.50 8.83 30.85
N MET A 29 22.56 8.50 29.55
CA MET A 29 22.19 7.19 29.03
C MET A 29 23.29 6.17 29.38
N PRO A 30 22.99 5.06 30.08
CA PRO A 30 23.95 3.99 30.27
C PRO A 30 24.26 3.30 28.92
N PRO A 31 25.49 2.78 28.73
CA PRO A 31 25.88 2.16 27.47
C PRO A 31 25.05 0.90 27.19
N GLN A 32 24.40 0.89 26.03
CA GLN A 32 23.66 -0.28 25.55
C GLN A 32 24.64 -1.43 25.31
N LYS A 33 24.50 -2.50 26.11
CA LYS A 33 25.22 -3.75 25.92
C LYS A 33 24.89 -4.31 24.54
N ARG A 34 25.88 -4.34 23.64
CA ARG A 34 25.79 -5.01 22.34
C ARG A 34 25.44 -6.47 22.57
N GLY A 35 24.25 -6.85 22.13
CA GLY A 35 23.78 -8.23 22.17
C GLY A 35 24.75 -9.16 21.46
N PHE A 36 24.97 -10.32 22.08
CA PHE A 36 25.86 -11.42 21.69
C PHE A 36 25.63 -12.01 20.29
N TRP A 37 24.66 -11.52 19.52
CA TRP A 37 24.25 -12.07 18.22
C TRP A 37 24.82 -11.34 17.00
N SER A 38 25.78 -10.42 17.18
CA SER A 38 26.44 -9.71 16.07
C SER A 38 27.83 -10.26 15.73
N ARG A 39 27.98 -11.58 15.69
CA ARG A 39 29.19 -12.25 15.16
C ARG A 39 28.85 -13.44 14.29
N LEU A 40 28.18 -13.20 13.16
CA LEU A 40 28.20 -14.13 12.02
C LEU A 40 28.33 -13.32 10.73
N THR A 41 29.36 -13.62 9.95
CA THR A 41 29.68 -13.01 8.65
C THR A 41 28.75 -13.54 7.55
N PRO A 42 28.51 -12.77 6.48
CA PRO A 42 27.55 -13.10 5.42
C PRO A 42 27.88 -14.38 4.60
N VAL A 43 29.05 -14.99 4.78
CA VAL A 43 29.54 -16.12 3.98
C VAL A 43 29.00 -17.50 4.46
N GLN A 44 28.34 -17.61 5.61
CA GLN A 44 27.78 -18.89 6.10
C GLN A 44 26.25 -19.03 6.03
N ARG A 45 25.53 -18.09 5.40
CA ARG A 45 24.06 -18.15 5.28
C ARG A 45 23.53 -18.84 4.01
N VAL A 46 24.39 -19.24 3.08
CA VAL A 46 23.99 -19.86 1.79
C VAL A 46 24.58 -21.26 1.66
N GLN A 47 24.27 -22.17 2.58
CA GLN A 47 24.37 -23.62 2.37
C GLN A 47 23.78 -24.38 3.56
N ARG A 48 22.44 -24.38 3.73
CA ARG A 48 21.74 -25.31 4.64
C ARG A 48 20.20 -25.32 4.51
N VAL A 49 19.66 -25.10 3.31
CA VAL A 49 18.21 -25.29 3.05
C VAL A 49 17.91 -26.13 1.79
N GLY A 50 18.94 -26.67 1.12
CA GLY A 50 18.75 -27.47 -0.09
C GLY A 50 19.23 -28.90 0.07
N LEU A 51 18.59 -29.73 0.90
CA LEU A 51 18.90 -31.18 0.98
C LEU A 51 17.77 -32.03 1.59
N ILE A 52 16.50 -31.83 1.24
CA ILE A 52 15.44 -32.84 1.48
C ILE A 52 14.35 -32.73 0.41
N ALA A 53 14.58 -33.26 -0.81
CA ALA A 53 13.54 -33.74 -1.73
C ALA A 53 14.14 -34.21 -3.07
N ALA A 54 14.94 -35.28 -3.07
CA ALA A 54 15.28 -35.99 -4.30
C ALA A 54 15.82 -37.39 -3.99
N ALA A 55 14.96 -38.31 -3.55
CA ALA A 55 15.24 -39.73 -3.55
C ALA A 55 13.93 -40.54 -3.38
N LEU A 56 13.28 -40.88 -4.50
CA LEU A 56 12.49 -42.12 -4.72
C LEU A 56 11.62 -41.97 -5.97
N ILE A 57 12.20 -42.23 -7.15
CA ILE A 57 11.42 -42.70 -8.31
C ILE A 57 12.17 -43.91 -8.87
N LEU A 58 11.64 -45.10 -8.55
CA LEU A 58 11.96 -46.38 -9.18
C LEU A 58 11.52 -46.33 -10.65
N PRO A 59 12.41 -46.56 -11.64
CA PRO A 59 11.99 -46.92 -12.98
C PRO A 59 11.84 -48.45 -13.02
N CYS A 60 10.64 -48.93 -12.69
CA CYS A 60 10.20 -50.24 -13.15
C CYS A 60 9.52 -50.04 -14.51
N CYS A 61 9.85 -50.92 -15.45
CA CYS A 61 9.32 -51.02 -16.81
C CYS A 61 10.14 -50.26 -17.86
N GLY A 62 11.02 -51.04 -18.51
CA GLY A 62 11.62 -50.69 -19.78
C GLY A 62 10.62 -50.66 -20.93
N GLY A 63 11.10 -50.15 -22.06
CA GLY A 63 10.35 -50.10 -23.30
C GLY A 63 11.12 -49.38 -24.38
N LEU A 64 12.10 -50.07 -24.96
CA LEU A 64 12.69 -49.74 -26.26
C LEU A 64 11.63 -49.92 -27.34
N VAL A 65 11.31 -48.86 -28.09
CA VAL A 65 10.86 -48.97 -29.49
C VAL A 65 11.45 -47.82 -30.28
N ALA A 66 12.34 -48.15 -31.21
CA ALA A 66 12.74 -47.31 -32.31
C ALA A 66 11.92 -47.72 -33.54
N ILE A 67 11.18 -46.79 -34.18
CA ILE A 67 10.80 -46.90 -35.60
C ILE A 67 10.62 -45.49 -36.18
N GLY A 68 11.26 -45.23 -37.32
CA GLY A 68 10.59 -44.59 -38.46
C GLY A 68 10.85 -43.11 -38.70
N ALA A 69 11.92 -42.81 -39.44
CA ALA A 69 11.98 -41.63 -40.28
C ALA A 69 11.04 -41.82 -41.50
N LEU A 70 10.16 -40.85 -41.75
CA LEU A 70 9.55 -40.59 -43.05
C LEU A 70 9.49 -39.07 -43.21
N THR A 71 9.80 -38.66 -44.43
CA THR A 71 10.08 -37.32 -44.90
C THR A 71 8.82 -36.48 -45.13
N ASP A 72 9.07 -35.17 -45.16
CA ASP A 72 8.60 -34.20 -46.18
C ASP A 72 7.64 -33.08 -45.76
N SER A 73 8.01 -31.89 -46.25
CA SER A 73 7.18 -30.77 -46.67
C SER A 73 6.74 -29.66 -45.70
N SER A 74 7.45 -28.54 -45.86
CA SER A 74 6.89 -27.30 -46.45
C SER A 74 5.94 -26.41 -45.63
N ASN A 75 6.58 -25.42 -45.00
CA ASN A 75 6.19 -24.01 -44.83
C ASN A 75 5.28 -23.61 -43.63
N PRO A 76 5.57 -22.46 -42.96
CA PRO A 76 4.94 -22.03 -41.73
C PRO A 76 3.85 -20.98 -42.00
N GLY A 77 2.77 -21.02 -41.23
CA GLY A 77 1.75 -19.99 -41.27
C GLY A 77 0.63 -20.30 -40.30
N THR A 78 0.31 -19.32 -39.46
CA THR A 78 -0.89 -19.19 -38.62
C THR A 78 -1.03 -20.18 -37.44
N ILE A 79 -0.64 -19.69 -36.26
CA ILE A 79 -1.15 -20.19 -34.98
C ILE A 79 -2.57 -19.64 -34.80
N ASP A 80 -3.56 -20.51 -34.96
CA ASP A 80 -4.90 -20.30 -34.42
C ASP A 80 -4.89 -20.57 -32.91
N VAL A 81 -5.19 -19.52 -32.14
CA VAL A 81 -5.39 -19.59 -30.69
C VAL A 81 -6.83 -20.06 -30.44
N PRO A 82 -7.07 -21.08 -29.60
CA PRO A 82 -8.43 -21.44 -29.21
C PRO A 82 -9.01 -20.37 -28.28
N VAL A 83 -10.14 -19.81 -28.72
CA VAL A 83 -11.06 -18.96 -27.96
C VAL A 83 -11.56 -19.74 -26.75
N ALA A 84 -11.25 -19.24 -25.56
CA ALA A 84 -11.93 -19.59 -24.31
C ALA A 84 -12.74 -18.37 -23.84
N GLU A 85 -14.04 -18.45 -24.08
CA GLU A 85 -15.16 -17.94 -23.29
C GLU A 85 -14.79 -17.04 -22.08
N GLN A 86 -15.02 -15.73 -22.22
CA GLN A 86 -15.08 -14.80 -21.10
C GLN A 86 -16.51 -14.31 -20.95
N LEU A 87 -17.18 -14.92 -19.96
CA LEU A 87 -18.43 -14.47 -19.39
C LEU A 87 -18.27 -13.08 -18.76
N SER A 88 -19.25 -12.25 -19.08
CA SER A 88 -19.63 -10.97 -18.52
C SER A 88 -19.46 -10.82 -16.99
N GLY A 89 -18.88 -9.68 -16.59
CA GLY A 89 -18.86 -9.19 -15.21
C GLY A 89 -18.94 -7.67 -15.19
N GLU A 90 -20.14 -7.15 -14.98
CA GLU A 90 -20.50 -5.72 -14.92
C GLU A 90 -20.00 -5.05 -13.61
N PRO A 91 -19.62 -3.77 -13.62
CA PRO A 91 -19.19 -3.04 -12.43
C PRO A 91 -20.39 -2.60 -11.57
N SER A 92 -20.44 -3.04 -10.32
CA SER A 92 -21.44 -2.58 -9.34
C SER A 92 -21.11 -1.18 -8.81
N ALA A 93 -22.03 -0.24 -9.04
CA ALA A 93 -22.10 1.10 -8.48
C ALA A 93 -22.32 1.10 -6.94
N PRO A 94 -22.02 2.22 -6.24
CA PRO A 94 -22.21 2.34 -4.78
C PRO A 94 -23.67 2.66 -4.41
N PRO A 95 -24.16 2.28 -3.21
CA PRO A 95 -25.40 2.82 -2.67
C PRO A 95 -25.17 4.18 -2.00
N ASP A 96 -25.91 5.16 -2.49
CA ASP A 96 -26.23 6.43 -1.85
C ASP A 96 -27.31 6.17 -0.78
N ASP A 97 -27.08 6.52 0.48
CA ASP A 97 -28.17 6.68 1.46
C ASP A 97 -27.95 7.94 2.27
N THR A 98 -28.72 8.94 1.89
CA THR A 98 -28.94 10.17 2.62
C THR A 98 -29.98 9.92 3.71
N ARG A 99 -29.54 9.83 4.97
CA ARG A 99 -30.44 10.07 6.11
C ARG A 99 -29.79 10.86 7.23
N ALA A 100 -29.98 12.17 7.14
CA ALA A 100 -29.93 13.06 8.29
C ALA A 100 -31.15 12.82 9.20
N GLY A 101 -30.96 12.93 10.51
CA GLY A 101 -32.06 13.15 11.45
C GLY A 101 -31.92 12.49 12.81
N ALA A 102 -31.23 13.17 13.72
CA ALA A 102 -31.47 13.25 15.16
C ALA A 102 -31.41 11.96 16.00
N TYR A 103 -30.29 11.77 16.71
CA TYR A 103 -30.31 11.17 18.04
C TYR A 103 -29.91 12.27 19.04
N ASP A 104 -30.92 12.61 19.82
CA ASP A 104 -30.90 13.52 20.95
C ASP A 104 -30.08 12.95 22.11
N THR A 105 -29.66 13.88 22.95
CA THR A 105 -28.59 13.78 23.93
C THR A 105 -29.09 13.15 25.23
N LEU A 106 -28.19 12.38 25.87
CA LEU A 106 -28.05 12.07 27.31
C LEU A 106 -29.21 12.46 28.25
N THR A 107 -29.60 11.53 29.14
CA THR A 107 -29.50 11.74 30.61
C THR A 107 -29.87 10.46 31.38
N THR A 108 -28.94 10.03 32.24
CA THR A 108 -29.13 9.10 33.36
C THR A 108 -29.49 9.91 34.62
N PRO A 109 -30.42 9.45 35.47
CA PRO A 109 -30.06 9.05 36.84
C PRO A 109 -30.77 7.73 37.22
N ALA A 110 -30.10 6.71 37.77
CA ALA A 110 -29.67 6.54 39.16
C ALA A 110 -30.80 6.37 40.20
N ALA A 111 -30.68 5.26 40.96
CA ALA A 111 -31.20 4.97 42.32
C ALA A 111 -32.59 4.30 42.50
N ALA A 112 -32.54 2.97 42.69
CA ALA A 112 -32.99 2.12 43.83
C ALA A 112 -34.30 2.44 44.62
N PRO A 113 -34.78 1.52 45.51
CA PRO A 113 -35.23 0.14 45.31
C PRO A 113 -36.68 -0.08 45.84
N ALA A 114 -37.40 -1.09 45.36
CA ALA A 114 -38.62 -1.57 46.03
C ALA A 114 -38.91 -3.05 45.72
N THR A 115 -38.79 -3.90 46.74
CA THR A 115 -39.69 -5.07 46.96
C THR A 115 -40.94 -4.55 47.71
N PRO A 116 -42.10 -5.25 47.80
CA PRO A 116 -42.41 -6.65 47.52
C PRO A 116 -43.65 -6.82 46.58
N THR A 117 -44.07 -8.01 46.15
CA THR A 117 -45.15 -8.76 46.81
C THR A 117 -45.29 -10.15 46.19
N THR A 118 -45.30 -11.13 47.08
CA THR A 118 -45.70 -12.52 46.89
C THR A 118 -47.18 -12.62 46.51
N GLU A 119 -47.49 -13.22 45.36
CA GLU A 119 -48.81 -13.78 45.09
C GLU A 119 -48.64 -15.26 44.75
N ALA A 120 -49.07 -16.09 45.71
CA ALA A 120 -49.13 -17.52 45.59
C ALA A 120 -50.29 -17.91 44.68
N ALA A 121 -49.98 -18.34 43.47
CA ALA A 121 -50.91 -19.12 42.65
C ALA A 121 -50.53 -20.60 42.78
N THR A 122 -51.32 -21.31 43.58
CA THR A 122 -51.37 -22.76 43.66
C THR A 122 -51.73 -23.34 42.30
N ALA A 123 -50.77 -23.97 41.62
CA ALA A 123 -51.02 -24.86 40.49
C ALA A 123 -50.51 -26.26 40.84
N THR A 124 -51.47 -27.19 40.87
CA THR A 124 -51.33 -28.64 41.02
C THR A 124 -50.26 -29.22 40.09
N PRO A 125 -49.45 -30.20 40.52
CA PRO A 125 -48.37 -30.75 39.70
C PRO A 125 -48.95 -31.68 38.63
N ALA A 126 -49.05 -31.18 37.39
CA ALA A 126 -49.15 -32.05 36.23
C ALA A 126 -47.73 -32.51 35.88
N THR A 127 -47.47 -33.79 36.11
CA THR A 127 -46.25 -34.51 35.72
C THR A 127 -46.02 -34.34 34.21
N ALA A 128 -45.27 -33.31 33.83
CA ALA A 128 -44.69 -33.22 32.50
C ALA A 128 -43.67 -34.37 32.36
N PRO A 129 -43.62 -35.08 31.22
CA PRO A 129 -42.57 -36.05 31.00
C PRO A 129 -41.24 -35.34 31.15
N VAL A 130 -40.33 -35.92 31.93
CA VAL A 130 -38.92 -35.50 31.99
C VAL A 130 -38.38 -35.70 30.58
N ALA A 131 -38.53 -34.67 29.74
CA ALA A 131 -37.80 -34.58 28.49
C ALA A 131 -36.35 -34.52 28.93
N THR A 132 -35.61 -35.59 28.64
CA THR A 132 -34.16 -35.63 28.71
C THR A 132 -33.66 -34.44 27.89
N VAL A 133 -33.42 -33.31 28.56
CA VAL A 133 -32.96 -32.09 27.89
C VAL A 133 -31.57 -32.44 27.40
N ALA A 134 -31.47 -32.76 26.11
CA ALA A 134 -30.18 -33.03 25.49
C ALA A 134 -29.26 -31.86 25.85
N ALA A 135 -28.20 -32.15 26.59
CA ALA A 135 -27.34 -31.12 27.15
C ALA A 135 -26.78 -30.25 26.01
N ALA A 136 -27.19 -28.98 25.97
CA ALA A 136 -26.68 -28.04 24.99
C ALA A 136 -25.23 -27.71 25.33
N THR A 137 -24.31 -27.94 24.39
CA THR A 137 -22.88 -27.65 24.55
C THR A 137 -22.52 -26.44 23.72
N THR A 138 -21.64 -25.55 24.21
CA THR A 138 -21.12 -24.43 23.42
C THR A 138 -19.68 -24.69 22.97
N LYS A 139 -19.34 -24.30 21.74
CA LYS A 139 -18.00 -24.37 21.15
C LYS A 139 -17.57 -23.00 20.63
N THR A 140 -16.27 -22.74 20.67
CA THR A 140 -15.69 -21.54 20.05
C THR A 140 -15.16 -21.88 18.66
N VAL A 141 -15.63 -21.16 17.64
CA VAL A 141 -15.19 -21.33 16.24
C VAL A 141 -14.61 -20.01 15.73
N LYS A 142 -13.39 -20.05 15.19
CA LYS A 142 -12.75 -18.90 14.55
C LYS A 142 -12.86 -19.00 13.04
N VAL A 143 -13.28 -17.93 12.40
CA VAL A 143 -13.37 -17.79 10.94
C VAL A 143 -12.52 -16.60 10.52
N THR A 144 -11.59 -16.81 9.59
CA THR A 144 -10.72 -15.78 9.04
C THR A 144 -11.21 -15.30 7.69
N LYS A 145 -11.11 -13.99 7.43
CA LYS A 145 -11.32 -13.38 6.11
C LYS A 145 -10.13 -12.50 5.76
N ALA A 146 -9.71 -12.55 4.51
CA ALA A 146 -8.71 -11.65 3.97
C ALA A 146 -9.23 -10.21 3.93
N ILE A 147 -8.33 -9.25 4.17
CA ILE A 147 -8.58 -7.81 3.97
C ILE A 147 -7.63 -7.36 2.88
N GLY A 148 -8.17 -6.94 1.73
CA GLY A 148 -7.35 -6.43 0.62
C GLY A 148 -6.46 -5.27 1.05
N PHE A 149 -5.30 -5.14 0.41
CA PHE A 149 -4.47 -3.96 0.56
C PHE A 149 -4.89 -2.86 -0.42
N SER A 150 -4.61 -1.61 -0.06
CA SER A 150 -4.74 -0.48 -0.97
C SER A 150 -3.43 -0.21 -1.71
N THR A 151 -3.51 0.56 -2.80
CA THR A 151 -2.33 1.10 -3.48
C THR A 151 -2.20 2.59 -3.18
N LYS A 152 -0.99 3.05 -2.89
CA LYS A 152 -0.63 4.46 -2.74
C LYS A 152 0.40 4.83 -3.79
N THR A 153 0.22 5.99 -4.39
CA THR A 153 1.18 6.56 -5.34
C THR A 153 1.99 7.65 -4.65
N VAL A 154 3.29 7.69 -4.91
CA VAL A 154 4.21 8.70 -4.40
C VAL A 154 5.08 9.18 -5.55
N GLU A 155 5.34 10.49 -5.63
CA GLU A 155 6.23 11.06 -6.65
C GLU A 155 7.70 10.73 -6.33
N ASP A 156 8.50 10.57 -7.37
CA ASP A 156 9.92 10.24 -7.30
C ASP A 156 10.69 11.06 -8.32
N GLU A 157 11.30 12.16 -7.87
CA GLU A 157 12.13 13.08 -8.67
C GLU A 157 13.40 12.42 -9.22
N ASN A 158 13.74 11.21 -8.78
CA ASN A 158 14.87 10.46 -9.31
C ASN A 158 14.46 9.44 -10.39
N LEU A 159 13.16 9.30 -10.62
CA LEU A 159 12.60 8.42 -11.65
C LEU A 159 12.10 9.29 -12.80
N GLU A 160 12.49 8.96 -14.02
CA GLU A 160 12.07 9.69 -15.23
C GLU A 160 10.54 9.79 -15.32
N GLU A 161 10.07 10.94 -15.78
CA GLU A 161 8.66 11.21 -15.97
C GLU A 161 7.95 10.09 -16.76
N GLY A 162 6.78 9.68 -16.28
CA GLY A 162 5.99 8.58 -16.88
C GLY A 162 6.48 7.17 -16.54
N LYS A 163 7.68 6.98 -15.98
CA LYS A 163 8.10 5.68 -15.46
C LYS A 163 7.48 5.41 -14.09
N THR A 164 7.30 4.13 -13.76
CA THR A 164 6.80 3.71 -12.43
C THR A 164 7.69 2.65 -11.82
N ARG A 165 7.74 2.62 -10.48
CA ARG A 165 8.50 1.61 -9.72
C ARG A 165 7.80 1.25 -8.43
N VAL A 166 7.64 -0.04 -8.15
CA VAL A 166 7.10 -0.48 -6.85
C VAL A 166 8.16 -0.27 -5.76
N ARG A 167 7.87 0.59 -4.78
CA ARG A 167 8.72 0.81 -3.59
C ARG A 167 8.39 -0.16 -2.46
N THR A 168 7.12 -0.55 -2.33
CA THR A 168 6.67 -1.49 -1.29
C THR A 168 5.56 -2.36 -1.86
N ASN A 169 5.71 -3.68 -1.72
CA ASN A 169 4.65 -4.60 -2.12
C ASN A 169 3.49 -4.56 -1.13
N GLY A 170 2.27 -4.63 -1.65
CA GLY A 170 1.08 -4.73 -0.83
C GLY A 170 0.98 -6.10 -0.17
N VAL A 171 0.49 -6.13 1.06
CA VAL A 171 0.27 -7.37 1.82
C VAL A 171 -1.15 -7.38 2.36
N THR A 172 -1.87 -8.45 2.07
CA THR A 172 -3.25 -8.67 2.53
C THR A 172 -3.28 -8.80 4.06
N GLY A 173 -4.23 -8.13 4.69
CA GLY A 173 -4.53 -8.25 6.12
C GLY A 173 -5.47 -9.42 6.41
N VAL A 174 -5.75 -9.65 7.69
CA VAL A 174 -6.66 -10.71 8.14
C VAL A 174 -7.63 -10.15 9.18
N ARG A 175 -8.91 -10.44 8.99
CA ARG A 175 -10.00 -10.24 9.96
C ARG A 175 -10.37 -11.60 10.54
N THR A 176 -10.41 -11.71 11.86
CA THR A 176 -10.83 -12.92 12.57
C THR A 176 -12.14 -12.67 13.30
N ARG A 177 -13.15 -13.45 12.93
CA ARG A 177 -14.43 -13.52 13.62
C ARG A 177 -14.45 -14.74 14.51
N THR A 178 -14.73 -14.54 15.79
CA THR A 178 -14.92 -15.64 16.74
C THR A 178 -16.41 -15.77 17.01
N TYR A 179 -16.91 -16.99 16.91
CA TYR A 179 -18.30 -17.34 17.15
C TYR A 179 -18.39 -18.33 18.31
N GLN A 180 -19.39 -18.13 19.16
CA GLN A 180 -19.87 -19.16 20.07
C GLN A 180 -20.98 -19.92 19.36
N VAL A 181 -20.74 -21.19 19.07
CA VAL A 181 -21.67 -22.11 18.42
C VAL A 181 -22.32 -22.98 19.48
N THR A 182 -23.65 -22.98 19.53
CA THR A 182 -24.42 -23.86 20.40
C THR A 182 -24.79 -25.13 19.65
N LEU A 183 -24.57 -26.28 20.27
CA LEU A 183 -24.90 -27.58 19.72
C LEU A 183 -25.89 -28.31 20.64
N SER A 184 -26.89 -28.96 20.06
CA SER A 184 -27.76 -29.90 20.75
C SER A 184 -27.71 -31.25 20.04
N GLY A 185 -27.45 -32.33 20.78
CA GLY A 185 -27.25 -33.67 20.18
C GLY A 185 -26.11 -33.71 19.15
N GLY A 186 -25.06 -32.88 19.32
CA GLY A 186 -23.94 -32.79 18.37
C GLY A 186 -24.20 -31.98 17.09
N LYS A 187 -25.43 -31.50 16.87
CA LYS A 187 -25.79 -30.66 15.72
C LYS A 187 -25.80 -29.18 16.12
N GLU A 188 -25.27 -28.30 15.28
CA GLU A 188 -25.35 -26.85 15.48
C GLU A 188 -26.81 -26.38 15.46
N THR A 189 -27.23 -25.75 16.55
CA THR A 189 -28.58 -25.17 16.73
C THR A 189 -28.56 -23.66 16.79
N GLY A 190 -27.40 -23.04 16.96
CA GLY A 190 -27.28 -21.59 16.96
C GLY A 190 -25.83 -21.11 16.91
N ARG A 191 -25.65 -19.86 16.50
CA ARG A 191 -24.35 -19.20 16.41
C ARG A 191 -24.46 -17.75 16.83
N LYS A 192 -23.57 -17.32 17.71
CA LYS A 192 -23.44 -15.93 18.18
C LYS A 192 -22.05 -15.40 17.88
N LEU A 193 -21.94 -14.26 17.21
CA LEU A 193 -20.66 -13.56 17.04
C LEU A 193 -20.22 -13.00 18.40
N VAL A 194 -19.03 -13.38 18.86
CA VAL A 194 -18.47 -12.93 20.15
C VAL A 194 -17.28 -11.99 19.99
N SER A 195 -16.54 -12.07 18.88
CA SER A 195 -15.50 -11.10 18.56
C SER A 195 -15.39 -10.90 17.06
N ASP A 196 -15.03 -9.67 16.65
CA ASP A 196 -14.72 -9.37 15.27
C ASP A 196 -13.57 -8.36 15.21
N VAL A 197 -12.37 -8.84 14.90
CA VAL A 197 -11.14 -8.05 15.02
C VAL A 197 -10.24 -8.21 13.80
N VAL A 198 -9.54 -7.14 13.44
CA VAL A 198 -8.45 -7.20 12.46
C VAL A 198 -7.20 -7.73 13.18
N THR A 199 -6.83 -8.98 12.91
CA THR A 199 -5.68 -9.64 13.54
C THR A 199 -4.37 -9.30 12.85
N THR A 200 -4.41 -9.04 11.54
CA THR A 200 -3.26 -8.54 10.77
C THR A 200 -3.74 -7.37 9.91
N LYS A 201 -3.12 -6.19 10.06
CA LYS A 201 -3.46 -5.04 9.22
C LYS A 201 -2.89 -5.24 7.81
N PRO A 202 -3.63 -4.88 6.74
CA PRO A 202 -3.07 -4.88 5.40
C PRO A 202 -1.97 -3.83 5.29
N VAL A 203 -0.94 -4.11 4.50
CA VAL A 203 0.13 -3.17 4.14
C VAL A 203 -0.15 -2.67 2.74
N ALA A 204 -0.21 -1.36 2.55
CA ALA A 204 -0.46 -0.77 1.25
C ALA A 204 0.70 -1.04 0.27
N LYS A 205 0.36 -1.32 -0.99
CA LYS A 205 1.33 -1.28 -2.09
C LYS A 205 1.71 0.18 -2.34
N VAL A 206 3.00 0.49 -2.39
CA VAL A 206 3.49 1.84 -2.72
C VAL A 206 4.13 1.80 -4.10
N VAL A 207 3.60 2.59 -5.01
CA VAL A 207 4.13 2.78 -6.37
C VAL A 207 4.68 4.19 -6.48
N ALA A 208 5.96 4.29 -6.84
CA ALA A 208 6.58 5.54 -7.23
C ALA A 208 6.21 5.86 -8.68
N ILE A 209 5.78 7.10 -8.94
CA ILE A 209 5.65 7.67 -10.27
C ILE A 209 6.81 8.65 -10.48
N GLY A 210 7.48 8.56 -11.61
CA GLY A 210 8.58 9.45 -11.92
C GLY A 210 8.08 10.84 -12.28
N THR A 211 8.79 11.84 -11.78
CA THR A 211 8.54 13.27 -12.05
C THR A 211 9.79 13.97 -12.58
N LYS A 212 10.89 13.23 -12.81
CA LYS A 212 12.11 13.80 -13.35
C LYS A 212 11.91 14.16 -14.82
N THR A 213 11.86 15.46 -15.10
CA THR A 213 11.83 16.00 -16.45
C THR A 213 13.23 15.92 -17.07
N ALA A 214 13.32 15.92 -18.40
CA ALA A 214 14.61 15.96 -19.10
C ALA A 214 15.44 17.22 -18.75
N GLY A 215 14.79 18.28 -18.26
CA GLY A 215 15.43 19.51 -17.77
C GLY A 215 16.00 19.40 -16.34
N ASP A 216 15.71 18.34 -15.58
CA ASP A 216 16.30 18.16 -14.23
C ASP A 216 17.72 17.58 -14.28
N SER A 217 18.19 17.18 -15.46
CA SER A 217 19.58 16.79 -15.70
C SER A 217 20.22 17.74 -16.71
N CYS A 218 20.65 18.88 -16.19
CA CYS A 218 21.39 19.89 -16.95
C CYS A 218 22.85 19.46 -17.12
N ASP A 219 23.42 19.70 -18.29
CA ASP A 219 24.83 19.52 -18.53
C ASP A 219 25.62 20.66 -17.83
N PRO A 220 26.62 20.33 -16.99
CA PRO A 220 27.35 21.32 -16.21
C PRO A 220 28.26 22.24 -17.03
N ASN A 221 28.49 21.96 -18.32
CA ASN A 221 29.30 22.81 -19.19
C ASN A 221 28.54 24.04 -19.69
N TYR A 222 27.25 24.19 -19.38
CA TYR A 222 26.42 25.28 -19.90
C TYR A 222 25.51 25.92 -18.84
N GLU A 223 25.18 27.20 -19.01
CA GLU A 223 24.22 27.93 -18.18
C GLU A 223 23.41 28.95 -19.02
N PRO A 224 22.06 28.97 -18.98
CA PRO A 224 21.16 28.16 -18.15
C PRO A 224 21.11 26.68 -18.59
N CYS A 225 20.24 25.89 -17.96
CA CYS A 225 20.13 24.45 -18.17
C CYS A 225 20.09 24.05 -19.66
N VAL A 226 21.11 23.29 -20.09
CA VAL A 226 21.09 22.54 -21.36
C VAL A 226 20.81 21.07 -21.02
N PRO A 227 19.78 20.43 -21.59
CA PRO A 227 19.42 19.06 -21.25
C PRO A 227 20.51 18.08 -21.70
N ILE A 228 20.81 17.08 -20.87
CA ILE A 228 21.73 16.01 -21.26
C ILE A 228 21.05 15.11 -22.29
N ALA A 229 21.44 15.26 -23.56
CA ALA A 229 21.00 14.44 -24.69
C ALA A 229 22.18 13.96 -25.53
N SER A 230 21.93 13.11 -26.53
CA SER A 230 22.96 12.68 -27.48
C SER A 230 23.42 13.82 -28.40
N ASP A 231 22.52 14.77 -28.65
CA ASP A 231 22.71 15.93 -29.51
C ASP A 231 21.71 17.01 -29.07
N VAL A 232 22.16 18.25 -29.01
CA VAL A 232 21.36 19.40 -28.61
C VAL A 232 21.62 20.50 -29.61
N ASP A 233 20.56 21.04 -30.20
CA ASP A 233 20.64 22.10 -31.21
C ASP A 233 20.08 23.43 -30.70
N CYS A 234 20.54 24.53 -31.28
CA CYS A 234 19.88 25.82 -31.10
C CYS A 234 18.48 25.81 -31.77
N ALA A 235 17.44 26.21 -31.03
CA ALA A 235 16.04 26.14 -31.47
C ALA A 235 15.75 26.97 -32.75
N ARG A 236 16.54 28.01 -33.02
CA ARG A 236 16.40 28.88 -34.21
C ARG A 236 17.15 28.36 -35.45
N GLY A 237 17.88 27.25 -35.31
CA GLY A 237 18.70 26.66 -36.37
C GLY A 237 17.98 25.64 -37.25
N ARG A 238 18.75 25.02 -38.16
CA ARG A 238 18.36 23.85 -38.97
C ARG A 238 18.75 22.55 -38.25
N GLY A 239 18.56 22.51 -36.93
CA GLY A 239 18.91 21.34 -36.13
C GLY A 239 18.02 20.14 -36.44
N ASN A 240 18.57 18.94 -36.30
CA ASN A 240 17.87 17.67 -36.45
C ASN A 240 18.01 16.76 -35.22
N GLY A 241 18.58 17.29 -34.15
CA GLY A 241 18.80 16.64 -32.88
C GLY A 241 17.49 16.35 -32.12
N PRO A 242 17.55 15.45 -31.12
CA PRO A 242 16.41 15.08 -30.28
C PRO A 242 16.02 16.17 -29.26
N ALA A 243 16.87 17.18 -29.03
CA ALA A 243 16.66 18.24 -28.07
C ALA A 243 17.07 19.60 -28.65
N PHE A 244 16.35 20.65 -28.25
CA PHE A 244 16.58 22.02 -28.68
C PHE A 244 16.60 22.98 -27.49
N VAL A 245 17.46 23.99 -27.57
CA VAL A 245 17.58 25.04 -26.53
C VAL A 245 17.51 26.43 -27.14
N ASP A 246 16.94 27.36 -26.40
CA ASP A 246 16.89 28.78 -26.77
C ASP A 246 18.04 29.54 -26.10
N GLY A 247 18.87 30.18 -26.89
CA GLY A 247 19.96 31.03 -26.40
C GLY A 247 19.51 32.44 -25.99
N PRO A 248 20.44 33.25 -25.44
CA PRO A 248 21.87 32.96 -25.29
C PRO A 248 22.18 32.02 -24.11
N ILE A 249 23.13 31.10 -24.31
CA ILE A 249 23.63 30.17 -23.30
C ILE A 249 25.12 30.40 -23.10
N ARG A 250 25.57 30.52 -21.85
CA ARG A 250 27.00 30.61 -21.53
C ARG A 250 27.62 29.23 -21.56
N VAL A 251 28.77 29.09 -22.23
CA VAL A 251 29.63 27.91 -22.12
C VAL A 251 30.58 28.11 -20.93
N ILE A 252 30.45 27.27 -19.91
CA ILE A 252 31.25 27.27 -18.68
C ILE A 252 32.46 26.33 -18.82
N GLY A 253 32.27 25.20 -19.47
CA GLY A 253 33.26 24.14 -19.63
C GLY A 253 33.59 23.86 -21.10
N ASP A 254 33.51 22.60 -21.50
CA ASP A 254 33.74 22.20 -22.89
C ASP A 254 32.44 22.30 -23.69
N ASP A 255 32.51 22.85 -24.91
CA ASP A 255 31.39 22.89 -25.86
C ASP A 255 31.17 21.52 -26.54
N ILE A 256 30.70 20.54 -25.77
CA ILE A 256 30.49 19.16 -26.23
C ILE A 256 29.39 19.01 -27.29
N TYR A 257 28.52 20.01 -27.45
CA TYR A 257 27.39 20.01 -28.38
C TYR A 257 27.64 20.95 -29.57
N ASP A 258 28.83 21.54 -29.69
CA ASP A 258 29.21 22.51 -30.72
C ASP A 258 28.17 23.67 -30.86
N LEU A 259 27.61 24.13 -29.74
CA LEU A 259 26.59 25.19 -29.68
C LEU A 259 27.18 26.60 -29.81
N ASP A 260 28.47 26.76 -29.49
CA ASP A 260 29.26 28.00 -29.58
C ASP A 260 30.30 27.84 -30.71
N ARG A 261 29.81 27.88 -31.95
CA ARG A 261 30.63 27.58 -33.13
C ARG A 261 31.71 28.61 -33.41
N ASP A 262 31.51 29.85 -32.99
CA ASP A 262 32.48 30.94 -33.12
C ASP A 262 33.42 31.07 -31.91
N GLY A 263 33.11 30.40 -30.80
CA GLY A 263 34.03 30.18 -29.69
C GLY A 263 34.20 31.41 -28.79
N ASP A 264 33.16 32.23 -28.68
CA ASP A 264 33.19 33.48 -27.91
C ASP A 264 32.73 33.29 -26.43
N GLY A 265 32.30 32.07 -26.10
CA GLY A 265 31.80 31.65 -24.80
C GLY A 265 30.28 31.76 -24.65
N ILE A 266 29.55 32.14 -25.72
CA ILE A 266 28.09 32.29 -25.75
C ILE A 266 27.48 31.47 -26.88
N ALA A 267 26.93 30.32 -26.53
CA ALA A 267 26.16 29.45 -27.41
C ALA A 267 24.79 30.05 -27.80
N CYS A 268 24.34 29.71 -29.02
CA CYS A 268 23.01 30.04 -29.56
C CYS A 268 22.61 31.53 -29.50
N ASP A 269 23.56 32.44 -29.65
CA ASP A 269 23.34 33.89 -29.64
C ASP A 269 22.88 34.46 -30.99
N SER A 270 23.01 33.66 -32.06
CA SER A 270 22.82 34.00 -33.47
C SER A 270 21.47 33.61 -34.07
#